data_AF-A0A7C3H088-F1
#
_entry.id   AF-A0A7C3H088-F1
#
_cell.length_a   1.000
_cell.length_b   1.000
_cell.length_c   1.000
_cell.angle_alpha   90.00
_cell.angle_beta   90.00
_cell.angle_gamma   90.00
#
_symmetry.space_group_name_H-M   'P 1'
#
loop_
_entity.id
_entity.type
_entity.pdbx_description
1 polymer ?
#
loop_
_entity_poly.entity_id
_entity_poly.type
_entity_poly.pdbx_seq_one_letter_code
_entity_poly.pdbx_strand_id
1 'polypeptide(L)'
;MRKQLDFWYEAPQGYFSLIWPDYGGGGMGHEDMTYHFVLHVLRSYRTGEICGFSNDGGELATDYPRIMELLRQHPIAERFDVPALGLYDATVDRIIAEIYERYVVRGETFVPPPWDESQLPAWVREAEARIRREMEERPERPGLYERRERAVAGAVTAVREEQAGYETESSNPDETR
;
A
#
# COMPACT_ATOMS: atom_id res chain seq x y z
N MET A 1 1.78 20.19 -3.13
CA MET A 1 2.16 18.84 -3.62
C MET A 1 0.90 18.11 -4.03
N ARG A 2 0.88 17.37 -5.14
CA ARG A 2 -0.24 16.47 -5.45
C ARG A 2 -0.10 15.22 -4.60
N LYS A 3 -1.20 14.75 -4.00
CA LYS A 3 -1.21 13.55 -3.14
C LYS A 3 -1.36 12.33 -4.03
N GLN A 4 -0.24 11.69 -4.36
CA GLN A 4 -0.24 10.45 -5.14
C GLN A 4 -0.36 9.24 -4.21
N LEU A 5 -1.17 8.26 -4.57
CA LEU A 5 -1.29 6.98 -3.88
C LEU A 5 -0.84 5.85 -4.81
N ASP A 6 0.03 5.00 -4.29
CA ASP A 6 0.33 3.71 -4.90
C ASP A 6 -0.77 2.72 -4.53
N PHE A 7 -1.21 1.96 -5.53
CA PHE A 7 -2.34 1.05 -5.44
C PHE A 7 -1.88 -0.40 -5.47
N TRP A 8 -2.48 -1.20 -4.60
CA TRP A 8 -2.33 -2.65 -4.53
C TRP A 8 -3.70 -3.32 -4.41
N TYR A 9 -3.87 -4.48 -5.05
CA TYR A 9 -5.10 -5.25 -4.99
C TYR A 9 -4.85 -6.76 -4.98
N GLU A 10 -5.53 -7.47 -4.08
CA GLU A 10 -5.48 -8.92 -3.94
C GLU A 10 -6.85 -9.53 -4.24
N ALA A 11 -7.00 -10.01 -5.47
CA ALA A 11 -8.25 -10.56 -5.97
C ALA A 11 -8.82 -11.72 -5.12
N PRO A 12 -8.03 -12.68 -4.59
CA PRO A 12 -8.58 -13.79 -3.80
C PRO A 12 -9.27 -13.34 -2.50
N GLN A 13 -8.90 -12.17 -1.97
CA GLN A 13 -9.41 -11.65 -0.71
C GLN A 13 -10.33 -10.43 -0.92
N GLY A 14 -10.44 -9.93 -2.15
CA GLY A 14 -11.11 -8.65 -2.41
C GLY A 14 -10.47 -7.49 -1.64
N TYR A 15 -9.19 -7.60 -1.32
CA TYR A 15 -8.44 -6.63 -0.53
C TYR A 15 -7.80 -5.57 -1.43
N PHE A 16 -7.81 -4.31 -0.99
CA PHE A 16 -7.08 -3.21 -1.61
C PHE A 16 -6.34 -2.38 -0.57
N SER A 17 -5.24 -1.79 -1.03
CA SER A 17 -4.49 -0.79 -0.28
C SER A 17 -4.06 0.34 -1.20
N LEU A 18 -4.17 1.56 -0.70
CA LEU A 18 -3.78 2.80 -1.35
C LEU A 18 -2.92 3.58 -0.36
N ILE A 19 -1.62 3.73 -0.58
CA ILE A 19 -0.71 4.39 0.37
C ILE A 19 0.25 5.32 -0.39
N TRP A 20 0.69 6.42 0.23
CA TRP A 20 1.73 7.27 -0.36
C TRP A 20 3.00 6.46 -0.74
N PRO A 21 3.61 6.71 -1.92
CA PRO A 21 4.77 5.95 -2.40
C PRO A 21 5.97 5.96 -1.45
N ASP A 22 6.18 7.09 -0.76
CA ASP A 22 7.30 7.40 0.14
C ASP A 22 6.97 7.13 1.62
N TYR A 23 5.82 6.51 1.93
CA TYR A 23 5.45 6.19 3.31
C TYR A 23 6.29 5.02 3.84
N GLY A 24 7.50 5.34 4.32
CA GLY A 24 8.41 4.44 5.01
C GLY A 24 8.26 4.56 6.54
N GLY A 25 7.78 3.50 7.20
CA GLY A 25 7.98 3.28 8.64
C GLY A 25 7.22 4.18 9.63
N GLY A 26 6.43 5.14 9.19
CA GLY A 26 5.54 5.89 10.09
C GLY A 26 4.47 4.96 10.64
N GLY A 27 4.33 4.87 11.97
CA GLY A 27 3.19 4.18 12.57
C GLY A 27 1.88 4.70 11.94
N MET A 28 0.90 3.82 11.74
CA MET A 28 -0.38 4.22 11.16
C MET A 28 -1.41 4.41 12.26
N GLY A 29 -1.99 5.61 12.30
CA GLY A 29 -3.17 5.90 13.08
C GLY A 29 -4.41 5.49 12.30
N HIS A 30 -5.16 4.58 12.89
CA HIS A 30 -6.49 4.17 12.45
C HIS A 30 -7.52 5.18 12.97
N GLU A 31 -8.33 5.78 12.08
CA GLU A 31 -9.30 6.82 12.47
C GLU A 31 -10.65 6.21 12.92
N ASP A 32 -10.79 5.89 14.22
CA ASP A 32 -11.91 5.13 14.83
C ASP A 32 -13.34 5.55 14.41
N MET A 33 -13.54 6.77 13.93
CA MET A 33 -14.87 7.31 13.58
C MET A 33 -15.50 6.72 12.29
N THR A 34 -14.75 5.95 11.49
CA THR A 34 -15.27 5.26 10.28
C THR A 34 -15.28 3.72 10.42
N TYR A 35 -15.02 3.19 11.61
CA TYR A 35 -14.74 1.78 11.86
C TYR A 35 -16.00 0.92 11.90
N HIS A 36 -16.33 0.35 10.73
CA HIS A 36 -17.11 -0.88 10.64
C HIS A 36 -16.39 -1.93 9.78
N PHE A 37 -15.06 -2.03 9.83
CA PHE A 37 -14.25 -2.97 9.01
C PHE A 37 -14.41 -2.79 7.48
N VAL A 38 -14.95 -1.64 7.04
CA VAL A 38 -15.35 -1.44 5.63
C VAL A 38 -14.34 -0.59 4.84
N LEU A 39 -13.81 0.48 5.46
CA LEU A 39 -12.84 1.38 4.86
C LEU A 39 -12.00 2.05 5.96
N HIS A 40 -10.72 1.75 5.99
CA HIS A 40 -9.73 2.31 6.90
C HIS A 40 -9.07 3.53 6.26
N VAL A 41 -9.24 4.70 6.86
CA VAL A 41 -8.46 5.90 6.53
C VAL A 41 -7.17 5.87 7.34
N LEU A 42 -6.04 6.01 6.65
CA LEU A 42 -4.70 6.00 7.24
C LEU A 42 -4.18 7.43 7.30
N ARG A 43 -3.70 7.85 8.47
CA ARG A 43 -3.08 9.16 8.68
C ARG A 43 -1.64 9.04 9.12
N SER A 44 -0.81 9.94 8.60
CA SER A 44 0.55 10.13 9.08
C SER A 44 0.52 10.68 10.50
N TYR A 45 1.16 10.02 11.46
CA TYR A 45 1.31 10.57 12.81
C TYR A 45 2.13 11.86 12.85
N ARG A 46 2.99 12.10 11.85
CA ARG A 46 3.86 13.27 11.79
C ARG A 46 3.10 14.52 11.36
N THR A 47 2.21 14.38 10.38
CA THR A 47 1.55 15.52 9.74
C THR A 47 0.05 15.58 10.00
N GLY A 48 -0.56 14.49 10.47
CA GLY A 48 -2.01 14.33 10.60
C GLY A 48 -2.74 14.21 9.25
N GLU A 49 -2.02 14.26 8.13
CA GLU A 49 -2.62 14.16 6.81
C GLU A 49 -3.01 12.72 6.47
N ILE A 50 -4.06 12.57 5.67
CA ILE A 50 -4.43 11.29 5.07
C ILE A 50 -3.31 10.84 4.13
N CYS A 51 -2.67 9.72 4.47
CA CYS A 51 -1.61 9.09 3.70
C CYS A 51 -2.06 7.83 2.97
N GLY A 52 -3.28 7.36 3.22
CA GLY A 52 -3.78 6.18 2.52
C GLY A 52 -5.16 5.71 2.92
N PHE A 53 -5.61 4.66 2.25
CA PHE A 53 -6.88 3.96 2.44
C PHE A 53 -6.68 2.46 2.29
N SER A 54 -7.46 1.67 3.01
CA SER A 54 -7.43 0.21 2.93
C SER A 54 -8.78 -0.38 3.33
N ASN A 55 -9.15 -1.55 2.84
CA ASN A 55 -10.26 -2.34 3.42
C ASN A 55 -9.75 -3.53 4.23
N ASP A 56 -8.64 -3.35 4.95
CA ASP A 56 -8.04 -4.39 5.80
C ASP A 56 -9.10 -5.10 6.67
N GLY A 57 -9.13 -6.44 6.58
CA GLY A 57 -10.12 -7.28 7.26
C GLY A 57 -11.53 -7.33 6.64
N GLY A 58 -11.78 -6.61 5.54
CA GLY A 58 -13.03 -6.62 4.77
C GLY A 58 -12.87 -7.21 3.36
N GLU A 59 -14.00 -7.36 2.66
CA GLU A 59 -14.06 -7.89 1.29
C GLU A 59 -14.81 -6.89 0.42
N LEU A 60 -14.11 -6.23 -0.51
CA LEU A 60 -14.68 -5.12 -1.30
C LEU A 60 -15.98 -5.49 -2.02
N ALA A 61 -16.11 -6.73 -2.52
CA ALA A 61 -17.32 -7.17 -3.21
C ALA A 61 -18.57 -7.11 -2.31
N THR A 62 -18.41 -7.53 -1.06
CA THR A 62 -19.48 -7.55 -0.05
C THR A 62 -19.70 -6.15 0.55
N ASP A 63 -18.62 -5.42 0.75
CA ASP A 63 -18.59 -4.20 1.55
C ASP A 63 -18.87 -2.93 0.75
N TYR A 64 -18.70 -2.95 -0.58
CA TYR A 64 -18.81 -1.78 -1.44
C TYR A 64 -20.07 -0.93 -1.22
N PRO A 65 -21.30 -1.47 -1.18
CA PRO A 65 -22.49 -0.65 -0.95
C PRO A 65 -22.42 0.14 0.36
N ARG A 66 -21.85 -0.47 1.41
CA ARG A 66 -21.70 0.16 2.72
C ARG A 66 -20.62 1.23 2.71
N ILE A 67 -19.49 0.99 2.03
CA ILE A 67 -18.42 2.00 1.84
C ILE A 67 -19.01 3.25 1.18
N MET A 68 -19.73 3.08 0.07
CA MET A 68 -20.27 4.20 -0.70
C MET A 68 -21.33 4.97 0.08
N GLU A 69 -22.14 4.28 0.90
CA GLU A 69 -23.07 4.96 1.81
C GLU A 69 -22.33 5.81 2.86
N LEU A 70 -21.29 5.26 3.49
CA LEU A 70 -20.49 5.97 4.48
C LEU A 70 -19.80 7.20 3.88
N LEU A 71 -19.20 7.07 2.69
CA LEU A 71 -18.57 8.19 1.99
C LEU A 71 -19.58 9.29 1.60
N ARG A 72 -20.83 8.92 1.32
CA ARG A 72 -21.89 9.91 1.08
C ARG A 72 -22.30 10.65 2.35
N GLN A 73 -22.31 9.98 3.49
CA GLN A 73 -22.64 10.59 4.80
C GLN A 73 -21.49 11.42 5.36
N HIS A 74 -20.25 10.96 5.14
CA HIS A 74 -19.01 11.52 5.67
C HIS A 74 -17.99 11.65 4.53
N PRO A 75 -18.17 12.65 3.64
CA PRO A 75 -17.29 12.82 2.49
C PRO A 75 -15.88 13.22 2.92
N ILE A 76 -14.89 12.57 2.31
CA ILE A 76 -13.47 12.93 2.41
C ILE A 76 -13.19 13.94 1.30
N ALA A 77 -12.88 15.18 1.68
CA ALA A 77 -12.78 16.30 0.75
C ALA A 77 -11.47 16.29 -0.06
N GLU A 78 -10.43 15.63 0.47
CA GLU A 78 -9.13 15.51 -0.19
C GLU A 78 -9.21 14.84 -1.55
N ARG A 79 -8.30 15.24 -2.44
CA ARG A 79 -8.15 14.73 -3.80
C ARG A 79 -6.82 14.03 -3.95
N PHE A 80 -6.83 12.94 -4.72
CA PHE A 80 -5.68 12.06 -4.90
C PHE A 80 -5.45 11.72 -6.37
N ASP A 81 -4.18 11.51 -6.71
CA ASP A 81 -3.76 10.90 -7.96
C ASP A 81 -3.52 9.40 -7.71
N VAL A 82 -4.11 8.53 -8.53
CA VAL A 82 -3.88 7.08 -8.52
C VAL A 82 -3.55 6.62 -9.94
N PRO A 83 -2.31 6.82 -10.41
CA PRO A 83 -1.91 6.56 -11.80
C PRO A 83 -2.17 5.11 -12.25
N ALA A 84 -2.04 4.12 -11.34
CA ALA A 84 -2.33 2.72 -11.64
C ALA A 84 -3.80 2.47 -12.04
N LEU A 85 -4.72 3.30 -11.55
CA LEU A 85 -6.13 3.30 -11.95
C LEU A 85 -6.41 4.29 -13.09
N GLY A 86 -5.40 5.01 -13.59
CA GLY A 86 -5.59 6.10 -14.56
C GLY A 86 -6.40 7.28 -14.00
N LEU A 87 -6.43 7.44 -12.67
CA LEU A 87 -7.18 8.48 -11.99
C LEU A 87 -6.24 9.62 -11.57
N TYR A 88 -6.66 10.86 -11.84
CA TYR A 88 -5.97 12.08 -11.44
C TYR A 88 -7.00 13.06 -10.86
N ASP A 89 -6.63 13.75 -9.79
CA ASP A 89 -7.51 14.66 -9.04
C ASP A 89 -8.86 14.03 -8.64
N ALA A 90 -8.81 12.76 -8.21
CA ALA A 90 -9.98 11.95 -7.91
C ALA A 90 -10.38 12.06 -6.43
N THR A 91 -11.69 12.01 -6.17
CA THR A 91 -12.22 11.79 -4.83
C THR A 91 -12.09 10.32 -4.41
N VAL A 92 -12.16 10.06 -3.11
CA VAL A 92 -12.12 8.69 -2.56
C VAL A 92 -13.24 7.81 -3.11
N ASP A 93 -14.48 8.30 -3.17
CA ASP A 93 -15.62 7.54 -3.71
C ASP A 93 -15.42 7.15 -5.18
N ARG A 94 -14.83 8.03 -5.99
CA ARG A 94 -14.46 7.71 -7.38
C ARG A 94 -13.38 6.64 -7.45
N ILE A 95 -12.37 6.71 -6.58
CA ILE A 95 -11.30 5.71 -6.50
C ILE A 95 -11.88 4.34 -6.14
N ILE A 96 -12.69 4.25 -5.08
CA ILE A 96 -13.32 2.99 -4.64
C ILE A 96 -14.24 2.43 -5.74
N ALA A 97 -15.04 3.28 -6.39
CA ALA A 97 -15.89 2.85 -7.51
C ALA A 97 -15.08 2.27 -8.67
N GLU A 98 -13.93 2.86 -9.02
CA GLU A 98 -13.07 2.36 -10.07
C GLU A 98 -12.43 1.00 -9.71
N ILE A 99 -11.98 0.83 -8.46
CA ILE A 99 -11.44 -0.45 -7.97
C ILE A 99 -12.53 -1.53 -8.05
N TYR A 100 -13.74 -1.24 -7.55
CA TYR A 100 -14.86 -2.17 -7.59
C TYR A 100 -15.23 -2.56 -9.03
N GLU A 101 -15.36 -1.59 -9.92
CA GLU A 101 -15.71 -1.84 -11.31
C GLU A 101 -14.66 -2.72 -12.03
N ARG A 102 -13.37 -2.39 -11.90
CA ARG A 102 -12.31 -3.15 -12.58
C ARG A 102 -12.16 -4.55 -12.01
N TYR A 103 -12.06 -4.66 -10.70
CA TYR A 103 -11.60 -5.90 -10.10
C TYR A 103 -12.72 -6.80 -9.61
N VAL A 104 -13.86 -6.24 -9.20
CA VAL A 104 -15.01 -7.03 -8.76
C VAL A 104 -15.97 -7.29 -9.92
N VAL A 105 -16.36 -6.27 -10.67
CA VAL A 105 -17.37 -6.42 -11.74
C VAL A 105 -16.76 -7.05 -12.99
N ARG A 106 -15.60 -6.56 -13.44
CA ARG A 106 -14.95 -7.07 -14.66
C ARG A 106 -13.99 -8.22 -14.41
N GLY A 107 -13.58 -8.45 -13.17
CA GLY A 107 -12.62 -9.50 -12.81
C GLY A 107 -11.24 -9.28 -13.42
N GLU A 108 -10.83 -8.02 -13.61
CA GLU A 108 -9.49 -7.70 -14.10
C GLU A 108 -8.43 -8.29 -13.16
N THR A 109 -7.31 -8.75 -13.71
CA THR A 109 -6.17 -9.18 -12.88
C THR A 109 -5.31 -7.97 -12.58
N PHE A 110 -5.14 -7.66 -11.30
CA PHE A 110 -4.16 -6.66 -10.89
C PHE A 110 -2.76 -7.21 -11.16
N VAL A 111 -2.01 -6.48 -11.99
CA VAL A 111 -0.58 -6.71 -12.19
C VAL A 111 0.12 -5.57 -11.46
N PRO A 112 0.78 -5.81 -10.32
CA PRO A 112 1.54 -4.76 -9.68
C PRO A 112 2.59 -4.24 -10.67
N PRO A 113 2.90 -2.93 -10.67
CA PRO A 113 4.00 -2.43 -11.48
C PRO A 113 5.24 -3.28 -11.16
N PRO A 114 6.05 -3.64 -12.17
CA PRO A 114 7.22 -4.47 -11.94
C PRO A 114 8.06 -3.80 -10.87
N TRP A 115 8.12 -4.46 -9.72
CA TRP A 115 9.01 -4.06 -8.65
C TRP A 115 10.42 -4.31 -9.18
N ASP A 116 11.22 -3.25 -9.28
CA ASP A 116 12.60 -3.40 -9.72
C ASP A 116 13.40 -4.08 -8.61
N GLU A 117 13.47 -5.41 -8.65
CA GLU A 117 14.22 -6.23 -7.70
C GLU A 117 15.71 -5.79 -7.63
N SER A 118 16.23 -5.12 -8.67
CA SER A 118 17.59 -4.58 -8.66
C SER A 118 17.77 -3.42 -7.66
N GLN A 119 16.67 -2.80 -7.22
CA GLN A 119 16.66 -1.75 -6.19
C GLN A 119 16.55 -2.31 -4.77
N LEU A 120 16.32 -3.61 -4.60
CA LEU A 120 16.32 -4.23 -3.28
C LEU A 120 17.76 -4.37 -2.75
N PRO A 121 18.02 -4.16 -1.46
CA PRO A 121 19.29 -4.46 -0.84
C PRO A 121 19.67 -5.91 -1.07
N ALA A 122 20.97 -6.19 -1.19
CA ALA A 122 21.46 -7.51 -1.54
C ALA A 122 20.93 -8.62 -0.63
N TRP A 123 20.78 -8.34 0.67
CA TRP A 123 20.28 -9.30 1.65
C TRP A 123 18.80 -9.69 1.43
N VAL A 124 18.00 -8.79 0.85
CA VAL A 124 16.59 -9.05 0.49
C VAL A 124 16.52 -9.99 -0.71
N ARG A 125 17.31 -9.70 -1.75
CA ARG A 125 17.43 -10.57 -2.92
C ARG A 125 17.92 -11.97 -2.54
N GLU A 126 18.88 -12.05 -1.61
CA GLU A 126 19.36 -13.33 -1.08
C GLU A 126 18.27 -14.06 -0.28
N ALA A 127 17.47 -13.34 0.52
CA ALA A 127 16.35 -13.92 1.26
C ALA A 127 15.25 -14.44 0.32
N GLU A 128 14.88 -13.68 -0.72
CA GLU A 128 13.93 -14.12 -1.73
C GLU A 128 14.45 -15.31 -2.54
N ALA A 129 15.72 -15.30 -2.96
CA ALA A 129 16.32 -16.42 -3.66
C ALA A 129 16.35 -17.69 -2.79
N ARG A 130 16.61 -17.55 -1.49
CA ARG A 130 16.55 -18.67 -0.53
C ARG A 130 15.14 -19.23 -0.41
N ILE A 131 14.13 -18.37 -0.26
CA ILE A 131 12.73 -18.78 -0.13
C ILE A 131 12.25 -19.44 -1.43
N ARG A 132 12.61 -18.88 -2.60
CA ARG A 132 12.28 -19.44 -3.92
C ARG A 132 12.86 -20.85 -4.08
N ARG A 133 14.13 -21.05 -3.71
CA ARG A 133 14.77 -22.37 -3.71
C ARG A 133 14.08 -23.33 -2.72
N GLU A 134 13.72 -22.86 -1.53
CA GLU A 134 12.97 -23.67 -0.56
C GLU A 134 11.58 -24.08 -1.06
N MET A 135 10.90 -23.22 -1.83
CA MET A 135 9.60 -23.53 -2.44
C MET A 135 9.72 -24.54 -3.58
N GLU A 136 10.77 -24.45 -4.39
CA GLU A 136 11.08 -25.42 -5.45
C GLU A 136 11.45 -26.79 -4.88
N GLU A 137 12.19 -26.82 -3.78
CA GLU A 137 12.63 -28.07 -3.12
C GLU A 137 11.54 -28.70 -2.23
N ARG A 138 10.59 -27.91 -1.71
CA ARG A 138 9.57 -28.36 -0.74
C ARG A 138 8.21 -27.66 -0.95
N PRO A 139 7.49 -27.96 -2.05
CA PRO A 139 6.25 -27.25 -2.43
C PRO A 139 5.09 -27.45 -1.44
N GLU A 140 5.10 -28.51 -0.62
CA GLU A 140 3.99 -28.84 0.29
C GLU A 140 4.11 -28.27 1.71
N ARG A 141 5.08 -27.39 1.99
CA ARG A 141 5.22 -26.81 3.34
C ARG A 141 4.22 -25.66 3.55
N PRO A 142 3.25 -25.78 4.48
CA PRO A 142 2.30 -24.70 4.76
C PRO A 142 3.03 -23.46 5.31
N GLY A 143 2.59 -22.27 4.89
CA GLY A 143 3.12 -20.99 5.39
C GLY A 143 4.45 -20.53 4.77
N LEU A 144 4.82 -21.04 3.59
CA LEU A 144 5.97 -20.53 2.81
C LEU A 144 5.67 -19.17 2.17
N TYR A 145 4.45 -18.99 1.65
CA TYR A 145 3.97 -17.71 1.12
C TYR A 145 3.92 -16.61 2.19
N GLU A 146 3.36 -16.90 3.37
CA GLU A 146 3.31 -15.96 4.50
C GLU A 146 4.71 -15.57 5.00
N ARG A 147 5.68 -16.49 4.95
CA ARG A 147 7.09 -16.20 5.25
C ARG A 147 7.75 -15.36 4.17
N ARG A 148 7.41 -15.60 2.89
CA ARG A 148 7.85 -14.77 1.77
C ARG A 148 7.33 -13.35 1.93
N GLU A 149 6.03 -13.17 2.16
CA GLU A 149 5.42 -11.86 2.39
C GLU A 149 6.03 -11.15 3.58
N ARG A 150 6.24 -11.84 4.70
CA ARG A 150 6.87 -11.23 5.89
C ARG A 150 8.33 -10.85 5.66
N ALA A 151 9.09 -11.66 4.92
CA ALA A 151 10.48 -11.36 4.57
C ALA A 151 10.59 -10.19 3.59
N VAL A 152 9.72 -10.16 2.57
CA VAL A 152 9.65 -9.05 1.60
C VAL A 152 9.17 -7.78 2.30
N ALA A 153 8.13 -7.82 3.13
CA ALA A 153 7.63 -6.66 3.88
C ALA A 153 8.69 -6.09 4.85
N GLY A 154 9.40 -6.95 5.57
CA GLY A 154 10.51 -6.54 6.45
C GLY A 154 11.68 -5.92 5.65
N ALA A 155 11.95 -6.48 4.48
CA ALA A 155 12.92 -5.96 3.54
C ALA A 155 12.56 -4.59 2.99
N VAL A 156 11.34 -4.41 2.47
CA VAL A 156 10.82 -3.13 1.95
C VAL A 156 11.03 -2.02 2.99
N THR A 157 10.68 -2.32 4.23
CA THR A 157 10.81 -1.40 5.36
C THR A 157 12.26 -0.97 5.56
N ALA A 158 13.19 -1.92 5.60
CA ALA A 158 14.59 -1.66 5.86
C ALA A 158 15.34 -1.01 4.67
N VAL A 159 14.98 -1.28 3.41
CA VAL A 159 15.52 -0.54 2.24
C VAL A 159 15.19 0.94 2.36
N ARG A 160 13.95 1.23 2.75
CA ARG A 160 13.40 2.59 2.79
C ARG A 160 13.95 3.37 3.98
N GLU A 161 14.20 2.73 5.12
CA GLU A 161 14.90 3.32 6.26
C GLU A 161 16.36 3.68 5.92
N GLU A 162 17.06 2.82 5.19
CA GLU A 162 18.44 3.07 4.75
C GLU A 162 18.50 4.24 3.74
N GLN A 163 17.54 4.32 2.80
CA GLN A 163 17.43 5.44 1.86
C GLN A 163 17.06 6.77 2.56
N ALA A 164 16.17 6.74 3.57
CA ALA A 164 15.82 7.94 4.35
C ALA A 164 16.98 8.47 5.20
N GLY A 165 17.90 7.59 5.64
CA GLY A 165 19.13 7.98 6.37
C GLY A 165 20.18 8.69 5.50
N TYR A 166 20.23 8.40 4.20
CA TYR A 166 21.16 9.08 3.28
C TYR A 166 20.72 10.51 2.93
N GLU A 167 19.42 10.81 2.94
CA GLU A 167 18.92 12.17 2.63
C GLU A 167 19.12 13.17 3.79
N THR A 168 19.19 12.69 5.04
CA THR A 168 19.47 13.53 6.21
C THR A 168 20.95 13.83 6.40
N GLU A 169 21.88 13.00 5.91
CA GLU A 169 23.32 13.27 5.99
C GLU A 169 23.87 14.12 4.83
N SER A 170 23.16 14.21 3.69
CA SER A 170 23.59 15.06 2.55
C SER A 170 23.23 16.55 2.71
N SER A 171 22.49 16.91 3.76
CA SER A 171 22.02 18.28 4.02
C SER A 171 22.81 19.00 5.12
N ASN A 172 24.11 18.70 5.27
CA ASN A 172 25.01 19.52 6.09
C ASN A 172 25.96 20.28 5.15
N PRO A 173 25.58 21.48 4.65
CA PRO A 173 26.56 22.38 4.04
C PRO A 173 27.44 22.87 5.18
N ASP A 174 28.61 22.24 5.30
CA ASP A 174 29.64 22.62 6.25
C ASP A 174 29.94 24.12 6.09
N GLU A 175 29.52 24.86 7.10
CA GLU A 175 30.05 26.17 7.43
C GLU A 175 31.56 26.01 7.59
N THR A 176 32.37 26.54 6.67
CA THR A 176 33.55 27.31 7.07
C THR A 176 34.28 27.97 5.89
N ARG A 177 34.34 29.31 6.01
CA ARG A 177 35.31 30.29 5.48
C ARG A 177 35.13 30.85 4.08
#